data_AF-A0A3D3KX52-F1
#
_entry.id   AF-A0A3D3KX52-F1
#
_cell.length_a   1.000
_cell.length_b   1.000
_cell.length_c   1.000
_cell.angle_alpha   90.00
_cell.angle_beta   90.00
_cell.angle_gamma   90.00
#
_symmetry.space_group_name_H-M   'P 1'
#
loop_
_entity.id
_entity.type
_entity.pdbx_description
1 polymer ?
#
loop_
_entity_poly.entity_id
_entity_poly.type
_entity_poly.pdbx_seq_one_letter_code
_entity_poly.pdbx_strand_id
1 'polypeptide(L)' 'QHAKWLKVHRKLPWRQPVASLNYLLSSHVWQQDHNGFSHQDPGFIDHAVNKKAEVIRVYLPPDVNTLLSVMAHCL' A
#
# COMPACT_ATOMS: atom_id res chain seq x y z
N GLN A 1 10.75 5.62 3.56
CA GLN A 1 12.07 5.02 3.91
C GLN A 1 12.04 3.50 3.86
N HIS A 2 11.01 2.83 4.39
CA HIS A 2 10.87 1.37 4.36
C HIS A 2 11.10 0.72 2.97
N ALA A 3 10.55 1.28 1.90
CA ALA A 3 10.79 0.79 0.53
C ALA A 3 12.28 0.83 0.10
N LYS A 4 13.07 1.82 0.56
CA LYS A 4 14.51 1.88 0.31
C LYS A 4 15.24 0.78 1.07
N TRP A 5 14.84 0.53 2.32
CA TRP A 5 15.37 -0.56 3.13
C TRP A 5 15.08 -1.92 2.50
N LEU A 6 13.85 -2.20 2.07
CA LEU A 6 13.48 -3.44 1.38
C LEU A 6 14.30 -3.70 0.11
N LYS A 7 14.58 -2.64 -0.66
CA LYS A 7 15.40 -2.72 -1.89
C LYS A 7 16.83 -3.22 -1.59
N VAL A 8 17.42 -2.79 -0.49
CA VAL A 8 18.76 -3.24 -0.07
C VAL A 8 18.66 -4.62 0.59
N HIS A 9 17.69 -4.80 1.50
CA HIS A 9 17.44 -6.03 2.24
C HIS A 9 17.39 -7.26 1.33
N ARG A 10 16.63 -7.21 0.23
CA ARG A 10 16.46 -8.35 -0.70
C ARG A 10 17.74 -8.76 -1.44
N LYS A 11 18.80 -7.94 -1.40
CA LYS A 11 20.09 -8.25 -2.00
C LYS A 11 21.08 -8.88 -1.02
N LEU A 12 20.73 -8.94 0.27
CA LEU A 12 21.59 -9.47 1.33
C LEU A 12 21.25 -10.95 1.54
N PRO A 13 22.07 -11.90 1.07
CA PRO A 13 21.72 -13.32 1.06
C PRO A 13 21.57 -13.93 2.47
N TRP A 14 22.17 -13.30 3.47
CA TRP A 14 22.11 -13.72 4.86
C TRP A 14 20.84 -13.23 5.59
N ARG A 15 20.05 -12.33 4.99
CA ARG A 15 18.80 -11.85 5.58
C ARG A 15 17.63 -12.67 5.08
N GLN A 16 16.91 -13.27 6.02
CA GLN A 16 15.65 -13.95 5.74
C GLN A 16 14.59 -12.95 5.25
N PRO A 17 13.68 -13.34 4.34
CA PRO A 17 12.54 -12.53 3.95
C PRO A 17 11.73 -12.08 5.17
N VAL A 18 11.20 -10.86 5.12
CA VAL A 18 10.31 -10.31 6.14
C VAL A 18 8.90 -10.19 5.58
N ALA A 19 7.90 -10.20 6.47
CA ALA A 19 6.51 -9.97 6.10
C ALA A 19 6.33 -8.59 5.42
N SER A 20 5.32 -8.51 4.56
CA SER A 20 4.93 -7.27 3.89
C SER A 20 4.39 -6.24 4.89
N LEU A 21 4.63 -4.96 4.63
CA LEU A 21 3.93 -3.86 5.29
C LEU A 21 2.58 -3.65 4.59
N ASN A 22 1.50 -4.15 5.19
CA ASN A 22 0.15 -4.03 4.66
C ASN A 22 -0.53 -2.77 5.23
N TYR A 23 -1.01 -1.89 4.36
CA TYR A 23 -1.65 -0.63 4.73
C TYR A 23 -3.01 -0.50 4.03
N LEU A 24 -4.10 -0.45 4.80
CA LEU A 24 -5.45 -0.27 4.29
C LEU A 24 -5.80 1.22 4.28
N LEU A 25 -5.95 1.80 3.09
CA LEU A 25 -6.47 3.15 2.90
C LEU A 25 -8.00 3.09 2.84
N SER A 26 -8.67 3.56 3.90
CA SER A 26 -10.12 3.71 3.97
C SER A 26 -10.49 5.18 4.19
N SER A 27 -11.78 5.50 4.21
CA SER A 27 -12.28 6.88 4.27
C SER A 27 -11.64 7.72 3.17
N HIS A 28 -11.69 7.22 1.93
CA HIS A 28 -11.03 7.85 0.80
C HIS A 28 -11.71 9.18 0.42
N VAL A 29 -11.08 9.95 -0.46
CA VAL A 29 -11.50 11.29 -0.89
C VAL A 29 -13.00 11.43 -1.22
N TRP A 30 -13.63 10.39 -1.78
CA TRP A 30 -15.07 10.39 -2.13
C TRP A 30 -16.04 10.03 -0.98
N GLN A 31 -15.54 9.78 0.23
CA GLN A 31 -16.31 9.33 1.40
C GLN A 31 -15.83 10.08 2.66
N GLN A 32 -15.88 11.41 2.62
CA GLN A 32 -15.39 12.32 3.66
C GLN A 32 -16.49 13.32 4.10
N ASP A 33 -17.65 12.78 4.49
CA ASP A 33 -18.88 13.56 4.69
C ASP A 33 -18.78 14.64 5.78
N HIS A 34 -17.99 14.39 6.83
CA HIS A 34 -17.92 15.26 8.02
C HIS A 34 -16.67 16.14 8.07
N ASN A 35 -15.71 15.94 7.18
CA ASN A 35 -14.36 16.51 7.31
C ASN A 35 -13.99 17.49 6.19
N GLY A 36 -14.69 17.44 5.06
CA GLY A 36 -14.50 18.38 3.95
C GLY A 36 -13.10 18.31 3.30
N PHE A 37 -12.67 19.42 2.72
CA PHE A 37 -11.53 19.48 1.78
C PHE A 37 -10.17 19.08 2.40
N SER A 38 -9.94 19.32 3.69
CA SER A 38 -8.66 18.98 4.34
C SER A 38 -8.36 17.47 4.36
N HIS A 39 -9.36 16.63 4.08
CA HIS A 39 -9.25 15.17 4.05
C HIS A 39 -9.31 14.59 2.62
N GLN A 40 -9.19 15.45 1.60
CA GLN A 40 -9.34 15.10 0.19
C GLN A 40 -8.00 15.18 -0.56
N ASP A 41 -7.07 14.27 -0.25
CA ASP A 41 -5.81 14.11 -0.99
C ASP A 41 -5.57 12.63 -1.36
N PRO A 42 -5.82 12.24 -2.63
CA PRO A 42 -5.52 10.88 -3.09
C PRO A 42 -4.04 10.66 -3.46
N GLY A 43 -3.16 11.65 -3.30
CA GLY A 43 -1.77 11.66 -3.77
C GLY A 43 -0.83 10.63 -3.12
N PHE A 44 -1.29 9.91 -2.09
CA PHE A 44 -0.52 8.81 -1.51
C PHE A 44 -0.19 7.73 -2.55
N ILE A 45 -1.12 7.40 -3.45
CA ILE A 45 -0.90 6.42 -4.51
C ILE A 45 0.26 6.87 -5.40
N ASP A 46 0.23 8.12 -5.85
CA ASP A 46 1.30 8.71 -6.68
C ASP A 46 2.66 8.65 -5.97
N HIS A 47 2.69 8.93 -4.66
CA HIS A 47 3.93 8.84 -3.88
C HIS A 47 4.48 7.41 -3.79
N ALA A 48 3.58 6.42 -3.66
CA ALA A 48 3.92 5.01 -3.54
C ALA A 48 4.40 4.41 -4.87
N VAL A 49 3.69 4.68 -5.98
CA VAL A 49 4.03 4.15 -7.32
C VAL A 49 5.32 4.73 -7.88
N ASN A 50 5.78 5.89 -7.38
CA ASN A 50 7.09 6.46 -7.68
C ASN A 50 8.28 5.62 -7.12
N LYS A 51 8.02 4.56 -6.35
CA LYS A 51 9.06 3.64 -5.86
C LYS A 51 9.18 2.44 -6.81
N LYS A 52 10.26 1.67 -6.68
CA LYS A 52 10.48 0.49 -7.54
C LYS A 52 9.32 -0.51 -7.46
N ALA A 53 8.80 -0.90 -8.62
CA ALA A 53 7.74 -1.90 -8.76
C ALA A 53 8.09 -3.26 -8.14
N GLU A 54 9.37 -3.57 -7.92
CA GLU A 54 9.78 -4.78 -7.21
C GLU A 54 9.24 -4.82 -5.76
N VAL A 55 9.15 -3.68 -5.07
CA VAL A 55 8.87 -3.61 -3.61
C VAL A 55 7.51 -3.00 -3.26
N ILE A 56 6.74 -2.50 -4.23
CA ILE A 56 5.42 -1.90 -4.02
C ILE A 56 4.35 -2.68 -4.80
N ARG A 57 3.19 -2.84 -4.17
CA ARG A 57 1.95 -3.34 -4.76
C ARG A 57 0.82 -2.40 -4.32
N VAL A 58 -0.06 -2.02 -5.25
CA VAL A 58 -1.24 -1.19 -4.98
C VAL A 58 -2.46 -1.96 -5.49
N TYR A 59 -3.48 -2.08 -4.65
CA TYR A 59 -4.73 -2.77 -4.97
C TYR A 59 -5.90 -1.80 -4.75
N LEU A 60 -6.86 -1.80 -5.68
CA LEU A 60 -8.07 -0.98 -5.62
C LEU A 60 -9.30 -1.90 -5.69
N PRO A 61 -9.62 -2.63 -4.61
CA PRO A 61 -10.75 -3.55 -4.61
C PRO A 61 -12.07 -2.75 -4.71
N PRO A 62 -12.94 -3.04 -5.70
CA PRO A 62 -14.20 -2.32 -5.88
C PRO A 62 -15.30 -2.80 -4.91
N ASP A 63 -15.13 -3.96 -4.28
CA ASP A 63 -16.10 -4.56 -3.37
C ASP A 63 -15.41 -5.40 -2.27
N VAL A 64 -16.24 -5.94 -1.36
CA VAL A 64 -15.76 -6.75 -0.22
C VAL A 64 -15.14 -8.07 -0.69
N ASN A 65 -15.69 -8.73 -1.70
CA ASN A 65 -15.16 -10.01 -2.18
C ASN A 65 -13.74 -9.84 -2.76
N THR A 66 -13.52 -8.79 -3.55
CA THR A 66 -12.20 -8.46 -4.08
C THR A 66 -11.25 -8.04 -2.96
N LEU A 67 -11.73 -7.29 -1.97
CA LEU A 67 -10.92 -6.93 -0.79
C LEU A 67 -10.47 -8.18 -0.03
N LEU A 68 -11.36 -9.14 0.20
CA LEU A 68 -11.03 -10.42 0.87
C LEU A 68 -9.98 -11.20 0.06
N SER A 69 -10.15 -11.28 -1.26
CA SER A 69 -9.16 -11.93 -2.13
C SER A 69 -7.79 -11.23 -2.09
N VAL A 70 -7.76 -9.89 -2.08
CA VAL A 70 -6.52 -9.12 -1.99
C VAL A 70 -5.86 -9.31 -0.63
N MET A 71 -6.63 -9.28 0.46
CA MET A 71 -6.09 -9.47 1.81
C MET A 71 -5.52 -10.87 2.00
N ALA A 72 -6.21 -11.90 1.48
CA ALA A 72 -5.69 -13.27 1.47
C ALA A 72 -4.39 -13.41 0.65
N HIS A 73 -4.18 -12.58 -0.37
CA HIS A 73 -2.93 -12.57 -1.14
C HIS A 73 -1.79 -11.79 -0.44
N CYS A 74 -2.12 -10.81 0.42
CA CYS A 74 -1.14 -9.94 1.07
C CYS A 74 -0.65 -10.46 2.45
N LEU A 75 -1.38 -11.41 3.03
CA LEU A 75 -1.11 -12.06 4.32
C LEU A 75 -0.47 -13.43 4.11
#